data_AF-A0A6G3ZQC1-F1
#
_entry.id   AF-A0A6G3ZQC1-F1
#
_cell.length_a   1.000
_cell.length_b   1.000
_cell.length_c   1.000
_cell.angle_alpha   90.00
_cell.angle_beta   90.00
_cell.angle_gamma   90.00
#
_symmetry.space_group_name_H-M   'P 1'
#
loop_
_entity.id
_entity.type
_entity.pdbx_description
1 polymer ?
#
loop_
_entity_poly.entity_id
_entity_poly.type
_entity_poly.pdbx_seq_one_letter_code
_entity_poly.pdbx_strand_id
1 'polypeptide(L)'
;MQGFGISTLLYNYNASPHAPTFFENFRTAELVSEMPLETFYGLSSPFHVFPDTNIRDVLDDELSFLRENFLKRENHKTRDGRPVVTFWAADYPAAGGWPRVKAEWGGFEAFMDYLRAKLSVDGVEPYVVGEFRDHAVGGYPRRFARWNRLFDAAMTWVGSPDPGTTSWQNHRKYVERNYQETRQFALQNDMEFIPTVFPGFDDRQSWMECRPRGRYVPRNPSHLADLLRLADEYRVGDRIYLASFNDWTEAHMIEPGRYHGRDYGTAYLEVIRGFLRNKQLEEYLDCSRGQQACIER
;
A
#
# COMPACT_ATOMS: atom_id res chain seq x y z
N MET A 1 16.30 -1.42 6.92
CA MET A 1 14.86 -1.49 7.22
C MET A 1 14.60 -2.22 8.54
N GLN A 2 14.93 -3.51 8.64
CA GLN A 2 14.64 -4.36 9.81
C GLN A 2 15.17 -3.82 11.15
N GLY A 3 16.40 -3.27 11.20
CA GLY A 3 16.96 -2.68 12.42
C GLY A 3 16.22 -1.45 12.96
N PHE A 4 15.24 -0.91 12.23
CA PHE A 4 14.37 0.19 12.65
C PHE A 4 12.91 -0.24 12.82
N GLY A 5 12.64 -1.55 12.72
CA GLY A 5 11.32 -2.13 12.95
C GLY A 5 10.39 -2.16 11.73
N ILE A 6 10.90 -1.90 10.53
CA ILE A 6 10.15 -2.19 9.30
C ILE A 6 10.31 -3.68 9.01
N SER A 7 9.21 -4.43 9.13
CA SER A 7 9.18 -5.89 9.12
C SER A 7 9.07 -6.51 7.73
N THR A 8 8.47 -5.80 6.78
CA THR A 8 8.14 -6.31 5.44
C THR A 8 8.42 -5.25 4.39
N LEU A 9 8.95 -5.65 3.23
CA LEU A 9 8.99 -4.80 2.04
C LEU A 9 7.82 -5.12 1.12
N LEU A 10 7.06 -4.08 0.78
CA LEU A 10 6.09 -4.14 -0.31
C LEU A 10 6.81 -3.81 -1.61
N TYR A 11 6.99 -4.79 -2.48
CA TYR A 11 7.62 -4.57 -3.78
C TYR A 11 6.59 -4.05 -4.79
N ASN A 12 6.81 -2.84 -5.29
CA ASN A 12 5.96 -2.22 -6.30
C ASN A 12 6.22 -2.83 -7.69
N TYR A 13 5.28 -3.62 -8.18
CA TYR A 13 5.32 -4.24 -9.50
C TYR A 13 4.22 -3.62 -10.37
N ASN A 14 4.62 -2.94 -11.45
CA ASN A 14 3.71 -2.38 -12.44
C ASN A 14 3.97 -3.04 -13.78
N ALA A 15 2.91 -3.44 -14.47
CA ALA A 15 2.98 -3.98 -15.82
C ALA A 15 3.72 -2.99 -16.73
N SER A 16 4.85 -3.44 -17.26
CA SER A 16 5.65 -2.71 -18.24
C SER A 16 6.58 -3.70 -18.94
N PRO A 17 7.06 -3.40 -20.16
CA PRO A 17 8.00 -4.27 -20.86
C PRO A 17 9.29 -4.58 -20.09
N HIS A 18 9.64 -3.77 -19.08
CA HIS A 18 10.85 -3.91 -18.28
C HIS A 18 10.59 -4.50 -16.88
N ALA A 19 9.34 -4.69 -16.48
CA ALA A 19 8.98 -5.12 -15.12
C ALA A 19 9.60 -6.46 -14.73
N PRO A 20 9.60 -7.50 -15.59
CA PRO A 20 10.30 -8.75 -15.28
C PRO A 20 11.78 -8.52 -15.04
N THR A 21 12.46 -7.76 -15.91
CA THR A 21 13.91 -7.48 -15.77
C THR A 21 14.24 -6.77 -14.47
N PHE A 22 13.45 -5.76 -14.08
CA PHE A 22 13.67 -5.06 -12.81
C PHE A 22 13.45 -5.98 -11.62
N PHE A 23 12.44 -6.86 -11.67
CA PHE A 23 12.26 -7.85 -10.62
C PHE A 23 13.41 -8.87 -10.56
N GLU A 24 13.90 -9.34 -11.70
CA GLU A 24 15.03 -10.27 -11.77
C GLU A 24 16.28 -9.68 -11.10
N ASN A 25 16.56 -8.41 -11.37
CA ASN A 25 17.65 -7.69 -10.71
C ASN A 25 17.41 -7.53 -9.21
N PHE A 26 16.18 -7.22 -8.81
CA PHE A 26 15.82 -7.12 -7.39
C PHE A 26 15.96 -8.48 -6.68
N ARG A 27 15.36 -9.54 -7.19
CA ARG A 27 15.31 -10.85 -6.52
C ARG A 27 16.68 -11.51 -6.37
N THR A 28 17.66 -11.09 -7.17
CA THR A 28 19.05 -11.58 -7.15
C THR A 28 19.98 -10.68 -6.34
N ALA A 29 19.50 -9.53 -5.87
CA ALA A 29 20.26 -8.66 -5.00
C ALA A 29 20.52 -9.30 -3.63
N GLU A 30 21.65 -8.95 -3.04
CA GLU A 30 22.05 -9.36 -1.70
C GLU A 30 20.96 -8.96 -0.68
N LEU A 31 20.69 -9.81 0.30
CA LEU A 31 19.70 -9.62 1.38
C LEU A 31 18.21 -9.70 0.99
N VAL A 32 17.84 -9.79 -0.30
CA VAL A 32 16.41 -9.86 -0.67
C VAL A 32 15.74 -11.12 -0.14
N SER A 33 16.45 -12.25 -0.08
CA SER A 33 15.94 -13.49 0.55
C SER A 33 15.78 -13.41 2.06
N GLU A 34 16.42 -12.45 2.73
CA GLU A 34 16.38 -12.29 4.20
C GLU A 34 15.26 -11.35 4.66
N MET A 35 14.65 -10.63 3.73
CA MET A 35 13.57 -9.69 4.01
C MET A 35 12.23 -10.31 3.63
N PRO A 36 11.23 -10.30 4.52
CA PRO A 36 9.89 -10.70 4.15
C PRO A 36 9.30 -9.75 3.09
N LEU A 37 8.61 -10.32 2.10
CA LEU A 37 8.09 -9.60 0.95
C LEU A 37 6.57 -9.66 0.87
N GLU A 38 5.95 -8.58 0.43
CA GLU A 38 4.57 -8.54 -0.07
C GLU A 38 4.56 -7.97 -1.49
N THR A 39 3.61 -8.42 -2.31
CA THR A 39 3.43 -7.89 -3.66
C THR A 39 2.56 -6.65 -3.60
N PHE A 40 3.02 -5.55 -4.19
CA PHE A 40 2.23 -4.34 -4.41
C PHE A 40 2.05 -4.14 -5.92
N TYR A 41 0.93 -4.64 -6.46
CA TYR A 41 0.65 -4.65 -7.89
C TYR A 41 -0.13 -3.41 -8.34
N GLY A 42 0.38 -2.69 -9.32
CA GLY A 42 -0.34 -1.59 -9.97
C GLY A 42 -1.47 -2.11 -10.87
N LEU A 43 -2.67 -2.30 -10.33
CA LEU A 43 -3.77 -2.92 -11.08
C LEU A 43 -4.25 -2.04 -12.26
N SER A 44 -3.98 -0.74 -12.23
CA SER A 44 -4.25 0.17 -13.34
C SER A 44 -3.25 0.05 -14.49
N SER A 45 -2.02 -0.41 -14.26
CA SER A 45 -0.95 -0.34 -15.27
C SER A 45 -1.24 -1.14 -16.54
N PRO A 46 -1.79 -2.38 -16.50
CA PRO A 46 -2.11 -3.12 -17.74
C PRO A 46 -3.06 -2.35 -18.66
N PHE A 47 -3.99 -1.59 -18.08
CA PHE A 47 -4.98 -0.84 -18.83
C PHE A 47 -4.41 0.41 -19.49
N HIS A 48 -3.41 1.04 -18.87
CA HIS A 48 -2.77 2.27 -19.35
C HIS A 48 -1.61 2.02 -20.30
N VAL A 49 -0.76 1.04 -19.98
CA VAL A 49 0.48 0.77 -20.73
C VAL A 49 0.18 -0.02 -22.00
N PHE A 50 -0.86 -0.85 -21.98
CA PHE A 50 -1.26 -1.68 -23.12
C PHE A 50 -2.72 -1.39 -23.52
N PRO A 51 -3.01 -0.17 -24.03
CA PRO A 51 -4.39 0.23 -24.35
C PRO A 51 -4.96 -0.56 -25.53
N ASP A 52 -4.11 -0.92 -26.50
CA ASP A 52 -4.52 -1.56 -27.76
C ASP A 52 -4.32 -3.09 -27.78
N THR A 53 -3.83 -3.66 -26.67
CA THR A 53 -3.61 -5.11 -26.54
C THR A 53 -4.84 -5.78 -25.92
N ASN A 54 -5.02 -7.07 -26.19
CA ASN A 54 -5.99 -7.86 -25.44
C ASN A 54 -5.61 -7.83 -23.94
N ILE A 55 -6.50 -7.29 -23.10
CA ILE A 55 -6.23 -7.11 -21.68
C ILE A 55 -6.08 -8.44 -20.94
N ARG A 56 -6.79 -9.48 -21.40
CA ARG A 56 -6.73 -10.81 -20.80
C ARG A 56 -5.35 -11.42 -21.00
N ASP A 57 -4.78 -11.30 -22.19
CA ASP A 57 -3.46 -11.85 -22.50
C ASP A 57 -2.38 -11.15 -21.66
N VAL A 58 -2.45 -9.81 -21.57
CA VAL A 58 -1.54 -9.03 -20.71
C VAL A 58 -1.65 -9.47 -19.24
N LEU A 59 -2.86 -9.58 -18.70
CA LEU A 59 -3.05 -10.02 -17.32
C LEU A 59 -2.65 -11.47 -17.10
N ASP A 60 -2.88 -12.35 -18.07
CA ASP A 60 -2.48 -13.76 -17.97
C ASP A 60 -0.96 -13.87 -17.84
N ASP A 61 -0.19 -13.11 -18.62
CA ASP A 61 1.27 -13.07 -18.54
C ASP A 61 1.75 -12.46 -17.23
N GLU A 62 1.24 -11.28 -16.85
CA GLU A 62 1.68 -10.54 -15.67
C GLU A 62 1.33 -11.29 -14.36
N LEU A 63 0.12 -11.83 -14.25
CA LEU A 63 -0.32 -12.55 -13.04
C LEU A 63 0.37 -13.91 -12.93
N SER A 64 0.64 -14.58 -14.05
CA SER A 64 1.46 -15.80 -14.04
C SER A 64 2.87 -15.50 -13.59
N PHE A 65 3.48 -14.41 -14.08
CA PHE A 65 4.80 -13.99 -13.63
C PHE A 65 4.83 -13.72 -12.12
N LEU A 66 3.87 -12.94 -11.60
CA LEU A 66 3.75 -12.67 -10.17
C LEU A 66 3.59 -13.97 -9.35
N ARG A 67 2.68 -14.85 -9.75
CA ARG A 67 2.46 -16.11 -9.03
C ARG A 67 3.73 -16.95 -8.97
N GLU A 68 4.38 -17.17 -10.11
CA GLU A 68 5.52 -18.09 -10.20
C GLU A 68 6.79 -17.51 -9.59
N ASN A 69 7.02 -16.19 -9.70
CA ASN A 69 8.30 -15.59 -9.34
C ASN A 69 8.27 -14.78 -8.04
N PHE A 70 7.09 -14.35 -7.57
CA PHE A 70 6.91 -13.67 -6.28
C PHE A 70 6.19 -14.55 -5.26
N LEU A 71 4.94 -14.93 -5.53
CA LEU A 71 4.06 -15.46 -4.48
C LEU A 71 4.50 -16.83 -3.96
N LYS A 72 5.19 -17.61 -4.79
CA LYS A 72 5.77 -18.92 -4.41
C LYS A 72 7.09 -18.84 -3.64
N ARG A 73 7.64 -17.64 -3.42
CA ARG A 73 8.91 -17.50 -2.71
C ARG A 73 8.75 -17.83 -1.23
N GLU A 74 9.76 -18.46 -0.66
CA GLU A 74 9.77 -18.83 0.77
C GLU A 74 9.65 -17.61 1.69
N ASN A 75 10.18 -16.46 1.28
CA ASN A 75 10.11 -15.22 2.05
C ASN A 75 8.89 -14.33 1.71
N HIS A 76 7.93 -14.81 0.90
CA HIS A 76 6.68 -14.11 0.65
C HIS A 76 5.77 -14.20 1.88
N LYS A 77 5.20 -13.07 2.31
CA LYS A 77 4.35 -13.02 3.48
C LYS A 77 2.97 -13.58 3.18
N THR A 78 2.47 -14.33 4.14
CA THR A 78 1.10 -14.84 4.17
C THR A 78 0.30 -14.22 5.31
N ARG A 79 -1.00 -14.11 5.13
CA ARG A 79 -1.98 -13.83 6.18
C ARG A 79 -2.93 -15.02 6.25
N ASP A 80 -3.01 -15.68 7.40
CA ASP A 80 -3.84 -16.89 7.59
C ASP A 80 -3.55 -17.98 6.55
N GLY A 81 -2.27 -18.18 6.24
CA GLY A 81 -1.79 -19.14 5.23
C GLY A 81 -1.98 -18.70 3.77
N ARG A 82 -2.61 -17.55 3.51
CA ARG A 82 -2.88 -17.04 2.16
C ARG A 82 -1.81 -16.04 1.72
N PRO A 83 -1.24 -16.13 0.51
CA PRO A 83 -0.24 -15.17 0.03
C PRO A 83 -0.86 -13.77 -0.07
N VAL A 84 -0.18 -12.75 0.46
CA VAL A 84 -0.70 -11.37 0.45
C VAL A 84 -0.39 -10.70 -0.89
N VAL A 85 -1.42 -10.09 -1.50
CA VAL A 85 -1.31 -9.27 -2.70
C VAL A 85 -2.04 -7.95 -2.49
N THR A 86 -1.31 -6.84 -2.60
CA THR A 86 -1.87 -5.50 -2.49
C THR A 86 -2.03 -4.89 -3.86
N PHE A 87 -3.21 -4.37 -4.18
CA PHE A 87 -3.55 -3.75 -5.45
C PHE A 87 -3.59 -2.23 -5.31
N TRP A 88 -2.64 -1.55 -5.95
CA TRP A 88 -2.65 -0.10 -6.11
C TRP A 88 -3.63 0.31 -7.21
N ALA A 89 -4.37 1.41 -6.99
CA ALA A 89 -5.43 1.88 -7.87
C ALA A 89 -6.45 0.78 -8.20
N ALA A 90 -6.89 0.04 -7.17
CA ALA A 90 -7.87 -1.05 -7.29
C ALA A 90 -9.25 -0.56 -7.76
N ASP A 91 -9.51 0.74 -7.63
CA ASP A 91 -10.71 1.40 -8.19
C ASP A 91 -10.67 1.53 -9.71
N TYR A 92 -9.47 1.52 -10.32
CA TYR A 92 -9.30 1.86 -11.73
C TYR A 92 -10.02 0.91 -12.70
N PRO A 93 -9.94 -0.43 -12.58
CA PRO A 93 -10.67 -1.34 -13.47
C PRO A 93 -12.19 -1.16 -13.39
N ALA A 94 -12.66 -0.60 -12.27
CA ALA A 94 -14.05 -0.29 -12.02
C ALA A 94 -14.45 1.14 -12.46
N ALA A 95 -13.47 1.98 -12.78
CA ALA A 95 -13.63 3.31 -13.32
C ALA A 95 -13.14 3.38 -14.77
N GLY A 96 -11.88 3.80 -14.99
CA GLY A 96 -11.32 3.97 -16.33
C GLY A 96 -11.21 2.68 -17.14
N GLY A 97 -10.95 1.54 -16.48
CA GLY A 97 -10.87 0.23 -17.13
C GLY A 97 -12.22 -0.47 -17.36
N TRP A 98 -13.34 0.13 -16.89
CA TRP A 98 -14.63 -0.55 -16.82
C TRP A 98 -15.14 -1.12 -18.16
N PRO A 99 -15.02 -0.42 -19.31
CA PRO A 99 -15.48 -0.96 -20.59
C PRO A 99 -14.77 -2.28 -20.95
N ARG A 100 -13.46 -2.37 -20.71
CA ARG A 100 -12.66 -3.58 -20.98
C ARG A 100 -13.00 -4.68 -19.97
N VAL A 101 -13.11 -4.33 -18.68
CA VAL A 101 -13.50 -5.29 -17.64
C VAL A 101 -14.86 -5.93 -17.93
N LYS A 102 -15.85 -5.11 -18.30
CA LYS A 102 -17.19 -5.58 -18.63
C LYS A 102 -17.20 -6.42 -19.91
N ALA A 103 -16.43 -6.04 -20.93
CA ALA A 103 -16.37 -6.79 -22.18
C ALA A 103 -15.75 -8.18 -22.00
N GLU A 104 -14.67 -8.28 -21.23
CA GLU A 104 -13.88 -9.51 -21.10
C GLU A 104 -14.41 -10.46 -20.01
N TRP A 105 -14.83 -9.93 -18.85
CA TRP A 105 -15.28 -10.74 -17.71
C TRP A 105 -16.78 -10.57 -17.38
N GLY A 106 -17.50 -9.69 -18.08
CA GLY A 106 -18.94 -9.47 -17.83
C GLY A 106 -19.25 -8.61 -16.59
N GLY A 107 -18.27 -8.36 -15.72
CA GLY A 107 -18.45 -7.55 -14.52
C GLY A 107 -17.21 -7.54 -13.61
N PHE A 108 -17.25 -6.72 -12.56
CA PHE A 108 -16.12 -6.56 -11.65
C PHE A 108 -15.98 -7.76 -10.71
N GLU A 109 -17.09 -8.41 -10.32
CA GLU A 109 -17.08 -9.64 -9.53
C GLU A 109 -16.33 -10.77 -10.25
N ALA A 110 -16.71 -11.09 -11.48
CA ALA A 110 -16.05 -12.11 -12.29
C ALA A 110 -14.58 -11.76 -12.61
N PHE A 111 -14.25 -10.46 -12.69
CA PHE A 111 -12.87 -10.01 -12.80
C PHE A 111 -12.08 -10.28 -11.52
N MET A 112 -12.63 -10.00 -10.34
CA MET A 112 -11.99 -10.33 -9.06
C MET A 112 -11.82 -11.83 -8.87
N ASP A 113 -12.81 -12.64 -9.27
CA ASP A 113 -12.71 -14.11 -9.26
C ASP A 113 -11.55 -14.58 -10.15
N TYR A 114 -11.41 -13.99 -11.34
CA TYR A 114 -10.29 -14.25 -12.24
C TYR A 114 -8.94 -13.89 -11.62
N LEU A 115 -8.82 -12.71 -10.97
CA LEU A 115 -7.58 -12.31 -10.28
C LEU A 115 -7.21 -13.29 -9.16
N ARG A 116 -8.16 -13.66 -8.30
CA ARG A 116 -7.94 -14.61 -7.19
C ARG A 116 -7.50 -15.97 -7.72
N ALA A 117 -8.17 -16.48 -8.76
CA ALA A 117 -7.82 -17.76 -9.36
C ALA A 117 -6.41 -17.74 -9.98
N LYS A 118 -6.04 -16.67 -10.70
CA LYS A 118 -4.72 -16.56 -11.35
C LYS A 118 -3.57 -16.42 -10.35
N LEU A 119 -3.81 -15.76 -9.22
CA LEU A 119 -2.82 -15.53 -8.17
C LEU A 119 -2.82 -16.61 -7.08
N SER A 120 -3.69 -17.63 -7.17
CA SER A 120 -3.73 -18.73 -6.21
C SER A 120 -2.44 -19.56 -6.29
N VAL A 121 -1.86 -19.89 -5.14
CA VAL A 121 -0.64 -20.71 -5.02
C VAL A 121 -1.04 -22.05 -4.39
N ASP A 122 -0.77 -23.15 -5.09
CA ASP A 122 -1.04 -24.52 -4.61
C ASP A 122 -2.49 -24.73 -4.13
N GLY A 123 -3.45 -24.11 -4.83
CA GLY A 123 -4.88 -24.17 -4.49
C GLY A 123 -5.33 -23.22 -3.39
N VAL A 124 -4.44 -22.39 -2.84
CA VAL A 124 -4.75 -21.39 -1.82
C VAL A 124 -4.95 -20.03 -2.46
N GLU A 125 -6.15 -19.45 -2.28
CA GLU A 125 -6.45 -18.10 -2.76
C GLU A 125 -5.67 -17.01 -2.01
N PRO A 126 -5.25 -15.93 -2.70
CA PRO A 126 -4.51 -14.85 -2.06
C PRO A 126 -5.38 -14.06 -1.07
N TYR A 127 -4.75 -13.49 -0.05
CA TYR A 127 -5.33 -12.43 0.77
C TYR A 127 -5.11 -11.11 0.03
N VAL A 128 -6.19 -10.46 -0.43
CA VAL A 128 -6.06 -9.28 -1.30
C VAL A 128 -6.39 -7.98 -0.57
N VAL A 129 -5.48 -7.01 -0.69
CA VAL A 129 -5.62 -5.67 -0.13
C VAL A 129 -5.93 -4.69 -1.25
N GLY A 130 -7.00 -3.89 -1.12
CA GLY A 130 -7.41 -2.93 -2.14
C GLY A 130 -7.11 -1.48 -1.73
N GLU A 131 -6.40 -0.76 -2.58
CA GLU A 131 -6.27 0.70 -2.50
C GLU A 131 -7.33 1.36 -3.40
N PHE A 132 -8.30 2.04 -2.80
CA PHE A 132 -9.42 2.68 -3.50
C PHE A 132 -9.27 4.21 -3.50
N ARG A 133 -8.04 4.71 -3.62
CA ARG A 133 -7.73 6.15 -3.64
C ARG A 133 -8.41 6.88 -2.49
N ASP A 134 -8.77 8.12 -2.77
CA ASP A 134 -9.42 9.02 -1.84
C ASP A 134 -10.95 8.91 -1.88
N HIS A 135 -11.50 7.83 -2.45
CA HIS A 135 -12.96 7.65 -2.57
C HIS A 135 -13.68 7.52 -1.22
N ALA A 136 -12.95 7.23 -0.14
CA ALA A 136 -13.54 7.20 1.20
C ALA A 136 -13.78 8.61 1.76
N VAL A 137 -13.11 9.65 1.24
CA VAL A 137 -13.28 11.03 1.75
C VAL A 137 -14.68 11.54 1.40
N GLY A 138 -15.58 11.48 2.39
CA GLY A 138 -17.01 11.79 2.21
C GLY A 138 -17.91 10.55 2.10
N GLY A 139 -17.37 9.37 2.39
CA GLY A 139 -18.04 8.08 2.31
C GLY A 139 -17.91 7.46 0.93
N TYR A 140 -17.68 6.14 0.88
CA TYR A 140 -17.54 5.42 -0.39
C TYR A 140 -18.79 5.58 -1.27
N PRO A 141 -18.65 6.06 -2.52
CA PRO A 141 -19.75 6.01 -3.48
C PRO A 141 -20.26 4.58 -3.63
N ARG A 142 -21.59 4.39 -3.73
CA ARG A 142 -22.24 3.06 -3.71
C ARG A 142 -21.57 2.02 -4.62
N ARG A 143 -21.12 2.42 -5.80
CA ARG A 143 -20.40 1.54 -6.74
C ARG A 143 -19.08 1.04 -6.16
N PHE A 144 -18.25 1.93 -5.62
CA PHE A 144 -16.95 1.58 -5.05
C PHE A 144 -17.10 0.84 -3.73
N ALA A 145 -18.10 1.19 -2.92
CA ALA A 145 -18.46 0.43 -1.72
C ALA A 145 -18.79 -1.04 -2.05
N ARG A 146 -19.56 -1.29 -3.13
CA ARG A 146 -19.88 -2.66 -3.58
C ARG A 146 -18.61 -3.43 -3.97
N TRP A 147 -17.70 -2.79 -4.70
CA TRP A 147 -16.50 -3.45 -5.22
C TRP A 147 -15.41 -3.63 -4.16
N ASN A 148 -15.27 -2.69 -3.23
CA ASN A 148 -14.29 -2.78 -2.15
C ASN A 148 -14.59 -3.97 -1.21
N ARG A 149 -15.85 -4.39 -1.08
CA ARG A 149 -16.24 -5.61 -0.34
C ARG A 149 -15.71 -6.92 -0.93
N LEU A 150 -15.15 -6.91 -2.14
CA LEU A 150 -14.56 -8.10 -2.77
C LEU A 150 -13.11 -8.33 -2.31
N PHE A 151 -12.55 -7.40 -1.53
CA PHE A 151 -11.20 -7.46 -0.98
C PHE A 151 -11.24 -7.95 0.47
N ASP A 152 -10.12 -8.52 0.94
CA ASP A 152 -9.98 -8.96 2.33
C ASP A 152 -9.59 -7.79 3.25
N ALA A 153 -8.95 -6.77 2.69
CA ALA A 153 -8.58 -5.54 3.39
C ALA A 153 -8.70 -4.31 2.48
N ALA A 154 -8.93 -3.16 3.11
CA ALA A 154 -8.79 -1.86 2.49
C ALA A 154 -7.50 -1.18 2.98
N MET A 155 -6.87 -0.40 2.10
CA MET A 155 -5.81 0.53 2.47
C MET A 155 -6.08 1.92 1.91
N THR A 156 -5.35 2.90 2.44
CA THR A 156 -5.33 4.29 1.94
C THR A 156 -3.98 4.58 1.28
N TRP A 157 -3.89 5.64 0.47
CA TRP A 157 -2.62 6.18 -0.02
C TRP A 157 -2.28 7.50 0.65
N VAL A 158 -1.25 8.20 0.18
CA VAL A 158 -0.76 9.47 0.77
C VAL A 158 -1.72 10.66 0.62
N GLY A 159 -2.86 10.44 -0.03
CA GLY A 159 -3.78 11.48 -0.48
C GLY A 159 -3.26 12.23 -1.71
N SER A 160 -4.16 12.84 -2.47
CA SER A 160 -3.81 13.70 -3.61
C SER A 160 -3.98 15.17 -3.24
N PRO A 161 -2.97 15.85 -2.65
CA PRO A 161 -3.08 17.28 -2.38
C PRO A 161 -3.26 18.06 -3.69
N ASP A 162 -3.99 19.16 -3.65
CA ASP A 162 -4.16 20.05 -4.80
C ASP A 162 -2.81 20.64 -5.25
N PRO A 163 -2.66 21.02 -6.54
CA PRO A 163 -1.51 21.78 -7.00
C PRO A 163 -1.25 23.02 -6.12
N GLY A 164 0.01 23.22 -5.74
CA GLY A 164 0.43 24.26 -4.84
C GLY A 164 0.95 23.74 -3.51
N THR A 165 1.00 24.62 -2.51
CA THR A 165 1.46 24.27 -1.15
C THR A 165 0.27 24.05 -0.24
N THR A 166 0.13 22.82 0.26
CA THR A 166 -0.83 22.46 1.30
C THR A 166 -0.11 22.42 2.64
N SER A 167 -0.66 23.09 3.66
CA SER A 167 -0.11 23.01 5.01
C SER A 167 -0.23 21.59 5.57
N TRP A 168 0.71 21.19 6.43
CA TRP A 168 0.65 19.90 7.10
C TRP A 168 -0.69 19.67 7.81
N GLN A 169 -1.19 20.68 8.54
CA GLN A 169 -2.42 20.57 9.30
C GLN A 169 -3.65 20.34 8.41
N ASN A 170 -3.69 20.96 7.23
CA ASN A 170 -4.79 20.74 6.29
C ASN A 170 -4.71 19.35 5.67
N HIS A 171 -3.52 18.91 5.26
CA HIS A 171 -3.32 17.57 4.72
C HIS A 171 -3.60 16.48 5.75
N ARG A 172 -3.14 16.66 6.99
CA ARG A 172 -3.40 15.74 8.10
C ARG A 172 -4.90 15.56 8.35
N LYS A 173 -5.70 16.65 8.38
CA LYS A 173 -7.16 16.58 8.54
C LYS A 173 -7.82 15.77 7.43
N TYR A 174 -7.31 15.91 6.22
CA TYR A 174 -7.78 15.12 5.08
C TYR A 174 -7.47 13.62 5.26
N VAL A 175 -6.22 13.28 5.61
CA VAL A 175 -5.81 11.89 5.87
C VAL A 175 -6.62 11.28 7.01
N GLU A 176 -6.80 12.00 8.11
CA GLU A 176 -7.60 11.58 9.25
C GLU A 176 -9.04 11.27 8.86
N ARG A 177 -9.65 12.13 8.04
CA ARG A 177 -11.00 11.86 7.52
C ARG A 177 -11.02 10.62 6.64
N ASN A 178 -10.02 10.41 5.79
CA ASN A 178 -9.92 9.20 4.98
C ASN A 178 -9.81 7.94 5.87
N TYR A 179 -8.97 7.98 6.91
CA TYR A 179 -8.83 6.89 7.88
C TYR A 179 -10.12 6.60 8.65
N GLN A 180 -10.83 7.64 9.10
CA GLN A 180 -12.11 7.52 9.78
C GLN A 180 -13.13 6.75 8.91
N GLU A 181 -13.31 7.19 7.67
CA GLU A 181 -14.30 6.62 6.76
C GLU A 181 -13.92 5.20 6.32
N THR A 182 -12.64 4.94 6.02
CA THR A 182 -12.16 3.59 5.68
C THR A 182 -12.26 2.64 6.86
N ARG A 183 -11.94 3.06 8.09
CA ARG A 183 -12.12 2.25 9.31
C ARG A 183 -13.58 1.86 9.49
N GLN A 184 -14.50 2.82 9.38
CA GLN A 184 -15.93 2.54 9.52
C GLN A 184 -16.42 1.56 8.46
N PHE A 185 -15.99 1.75 7.21
CA PHE A 185 -16.29 0.82 6.14
C PHE A 185 -15.75 -0.58 6.44
N ALA A 186 -14.48 -0.71 6.87
CA ALA A 186 -13.86 -1.99 7.15
C ALA A 186 -14.60 -2.76 8.26
N LEU A 187 -14.92 -2.09 9.39
CA LEU A 187 -15.69 -2.69 10.49
C LEU A 187 -17.09 -3.15 10.06
N GLN A 188 -17.77 -2.39 9.20
CA GLN A 188 -19.12 -2.74 8.72
C GLN A 188 -19.15 -3.92 7.74
N ASN A 189 -18.00 -4.27 7.17
CA ASN A 189 -17.90 -5.30 6.13
C ASN A 189 -16.93 -6.44 6.50
N ASP A 190 -16.54 -6.53 7.77
CA ASP A 190 -15.60 -7.55 8.29
C ASP A 190 -14.28 -7.61 7.51
N MET A 191 -13.71 -6.44 7.25
CA MET A 191 -12.45 -6.29 6.53
C MET A 191 -11.36 -5.74 7.46
N GLU A 192 -10.11 -6.01 7.11
CA GLU A 192 -8.98 -5.30 7.71
C GLU A 192 -8.87 -3.87 7.12
N PHE A 193 -8.39 -2.92 7.92
CA PHE A 193 -8.01 -1.59 7.44
C PHE A 193 -6.54 -1.33 7.77
N ILE A 194 -5.75 -1.18 6.71
CA ILE A 194 -4.30 -0.95 6.76
C ILE A 194 -4.01 0.51 6.36
N PRO A 195 -3.92 1.44 7.31
CA PRO A 195 -3.58 2.83 7.02
C PRO A 195 -2.15 2.98 6.49
N THR A 196 -1.95 3.92 5.56
CA THR A 196 -0.61 4.25 5.01
C THR A 196 -0.11 5.58 5.55
N VAL A 197 1.07 5.57 6.16
CA VAL A 197 1.73 6.76 6.73
C VAL A 197 2.87 7.25 5.83
N PHE A 198 3.21 8.53 5.94
CA PHE A 198 4.23 9.18 5.11
C PHE A 198 4.76 10.46 5.80
N PRO A 199 5.98 10.93 5.49
CA PRO A 199 6.57 12.09 6.17
C PRO A 199 6.16 13.46 5.58
N GLY A 200 5.55 13.46 4.39
CA GLY A 200 5.20 14.62 3.57
C GLY A 200 5.12 14.21 2.10
N PHE A 201 4.97 15.16 1.18
CA PHE A 201 4.78 14.89 -0.25
C PHE A 201 5.35 16.04 -1.08
N ASP A 202 6.11 15.77 -2.14
CA ASP A 202 6.61 16.82 -3.02
C ASP A 202 6.91 16.26 -4.42
N ASP A 203 6.02 16.56 -5.36
CA ASP A 203 6.17 16.17 -6.77
C ASP A 203 6.47 17.35 -7.68
N ARG A 204 6.88 18.51 -7.12
CA ARG A 204 7.19 19.72 -7.88
C ARG A 204 8.35 19.53 -8.86
N GLN A 205 9.18 18.50 -8.64
CA GLN A 205 10.27 18.10 -9.53
C GLN A 205 10.08 16.69 -10.12
N SER A 206 8.88 16.11 -10.01
CA SER A 206 8.62 14.78 -10.57
C SER A 206 8.85 14.77 -12.08
N TRP A 207 9.70 13.85 -12.51
CA TRP A 207 10.04 13.61 -13.91
C TRP A 207 9.23 12.47 -14.54
N MET A 208 8.53 11.66 -13.73
CA MET A 208 7.78 10.48 -14.21
C MET A 208 6.55 10.82 -15.06
N GLU A 209 5.88 11.95 -14.82
CA GLU A 209 4.61 12.25 -15.48
C GLU A 209 4.73 13.18 -16.70
N CYS A 210 5.94 13.39 -17.22
CA CYS A 210 6.24 14.41 -18.26
C CYS A 210 5.87 15.85 -17.86
N ARG A 211 5.17 16.07 -16.73
CA ARG A 211 4.78 17.35 -16.14
C ARG A 211 4.68 17.22 -14.62
N PRO A 212 5.46 17.99 -13.84
CA PRO A 212 5.23 18.13 -12.42
C PRO A 212 3.80 18.61 -12.16
N ARG A 213 3.07 18.00 -11.22
CA ARG A 213 1.73 18.49 -10.82
C ARG A 213 1.82 19.67 -9.84
N GLY A 214 3.02 19.95 -9.33
CA GLY A 214 3.28 21.11 -8.51
C GLY A 214 2.69 21.00 -7.10
N ARG A 215 2.46 19.79 -6.61
CA ARG A 215 1.85 19.50 -5.30
C ARG A 215 2.93 19.43 -4.23
N TYR A 216 2.68 20.06 -3.08
CA TYR A 216 3.64 20.13 -2.00
C TYR A 216 2.98 20.12 -0.62
N VAL A 217 3.38 19.14 0.19
CA VAL A 217 3.11 19.04 1.63
C VAL A 217 4.47 18.95 2.33
N PRO A 218 4.82 19.91 3.22
CA PRO A 218 6.12 19.93 3.86
C PRO A 218 6.50 18.60 4.54
N ARG A 219 7.73 18.16 4.33
CA ARG A 219 8.26 16.94 4.94
C ARG A 219 8.86 17.21 6.32
N ASN A 220 8.56 16.38 7.31
CA ASN A 220 9.12 16.50 8.66
C ASN A 220 9.04 15.18 9.44
N PRO A 221 10.07 14.77 10.19
CA PRO A 221 9.98 13.58 11.06
C PRO A 221 8.80 13.60 12.04
N SER A 222 8.44 14.78 12.56
CA SER A 222 7.26 14.93 13.44
C SER A 222 5.93 14.65 12.73
N HIS A 223 5.85 14.89 11.42
CA HIS A 223 4.65 14.57 10.62
C HIS A 223 4.46 13.05 10.51
N LEU A 224 5.55 12.31 10.29
CA LEU A 224 5.53 10.85 10.29
C LEU A 224 5.14 10.29 11.67
N ALA A 225 5.69 10.85 12.75
CA ALA A 225 5.34 10.44 14.11
C ALA A 225 3.86 10.67 14.45
N ASP A 226 3.31 11.79 13.97
CA ASP A 226 1.89 12.13 14.10
C ASP A 226 1.01 11.14 13.32
N LEU A 227 1.35 10.82 12.07
CA LEU A 227 0.59 9.84 11.29
C LEU A 227 0.73 8.41 11.80
N LEU A 228 1.86 8.00 12.37
CA LEU A 228 2.00 6.68 13.00
C LEU A 228 1.01 6.49 14.15
N ARG A 229 0.86 7.50 15.02
CA ARG A 229 -0.13 7.47 16.10
C ARG A 229 -1.56 7.45 15.57
N LEU A 230 -1.83 8.26 14.55
CA LEU A 230 -3.14 8.30 13.92
C LEU A 230 -3.48 6.96 13.23
N ALA A 231 -2.53 6.37 12.53
CA ALA A 231 -2.68 5.06 11.92
C ALA A 231 -2.93 3.96 12.97
N ASP A 232 -2.24 4.00 14.11
CA ASP A 232 -2.46 3.07 15.22
C ASP A 232 -3.86 3.19 15.82
N GLU A 233 -4.41 4.41 15.91
CA GLU A 233 -5.76 4.67 16.38
C GLU A 233 -6.83 4.10 15.42
N TYR A 234 -6.61 4.26 14.11
CA TYR A 234 -7.63 3.96 13.12
C TYR A 234 -7.52 2.58 12.47
N ARG A 235 -6.36 1.91 12.51
CA ARG A 235 -6.21 0.58 11.93
C ARG A 235 -7.25 -0.40 12.49
N VAL A 236 -7.70 -1.30 11.63
CA VAL A 236 -8.41 -2.52 12.03
C VAL A 236 -7.46 -3.62 11.65
N GLY A 237 -6.95 -4.41 12.61
CA GLY A 237 -5.84 -5.35 12.39
C GLY A 237 -4.50 -4.84 12.93
N ASP A 238 -3.42 -5.55 12.64
CA ASP A 238 -2.07 -5.40 13.21
C ASP A 238 -1.05 -4.75 12.26
N ARG A 239 -1.51 -4.14 11.17
CA ARG A 239 -0.66 -3.60 10.10
C ARG A 239 -0.81 -2.09 9.91
N ILE A 240 0.31 -1.46 9.58
CA ILE A 240 0.42 -0.08 9.10
C ILE A 240 1.37 -0.11 7.90
N TYR A 241 0.98 0.49 6.79
CA TYR A 241 1.83 0.65 5.62
C TYR A 241 2.57 1.98 5.65
N LEU A 242 3.71 2.03 4.96
CA LEU A 242 4.58 3.20 4.88
C LEU A 242 4.80 3.54 3.41
N ALA A 243 4.34 4.72 3.01
CA ALA A 243 4.68 5.34 1.74
C ALA A 243 5.77 6.39 2.00
N SER A 244 7.01 6.17 1.59
CA SER A 244 7.56 4.91 1.08
C SER A 244 9.00 4.77 1.57
N PHE A 245 9.63 3.63 1.32
CA PHE A 245 11.06 3.53 1.59
C PHE A 245 11.84 4.50 0.69
N ASN A 246 11.71 4.40 -0.63
CA ASN A 246 12.60 5.06 -1.59
C ASN A 246 11.88 5.71 -2.80
N ASP A 247 10.64 6.18 -2.66
CA ASP A 247 10.02 6.97 -3.74
C ASP A 247 10.53 8.42 -3.68
N TRP A 248 11.60 8.66 -4.43
CA TRP A 248 12.20 9.98 -4.57
C TRP A 248 11.44 10.89 -5.53
N THR A 249 10.57 10.34 -6.37
CA THR A 249 9.84 11.07 -7.40
C THR A 249 8.68 11.88 -6.82
N GLU A 250 7.94 11.29 -5.88
CA GLU A 250 6.90 11.98 -5.10
C GLU A 250 7.40 12.46 -3.71
N ALA A 251 8.67 12.20 -3.44
CA ALA A 251 9.41 12.64 -2.27
C ALA A 251 8.77 12.33 -0.90
N HIS A 252 8.00 11.25 -0.81
CA HIS A 252 7.55 10.69 0.47
C HIS A 252 8.49 9.59 1.01
N MET A 253 9.66 9.41 0.41
CA MET A 253 10.71 8.50 0.87
C MET A 253 11.15 8.75 2.32
N ILE A 254 11.56 7.67 3.00
CA ILE A 254 12.21 7.68 4.31
C ILE A 254 13.64 7.12 4.28
N GLU A 255 14.09 6.66 3.11
CA GLU A 255 15.47 6.23 2.86
C GLU A 255 16.45 7.34 3.29
N PRO A 256 17.52 6.99 4.02
CA PRO A 256 18.51 7.98 4.43
C PRO A 256 19.11 8.74 3.26
N GLY A 257 19.08 10.06 3.34
CA GLY A 257 19.70 10.90 2.32
C GLY A 257 19.35 12.37 2.43
N ARG A 258 19.81 13.12 1.42
CA ARG A 258 19.64 14.56 1.32
C ARG A 258 18.59 14.91 0.27
N TYR A 259 17.63 15.74 0.65
CA TYR A 259 16.57 16.24 -0.24
C TYR A 259 16.49 17.76 -0.17
N HIS A 260 16.59 18.44 -1.32
CA HIS A 260 16.67 19.90 -1.41
C HIS A 260 17.67 20.55 -0.44
N GLY A 261 18.87 19.98 -0.35
CA GLY A 261 19.93 20.49 0.52
C GLY A 261 19.78 20.13 2.00
N ARG A 262 18.62 19.61 2.43
CA ARG A 262 18.40 19.16 3.81
C ARG A 262 18.73 17.67 3.94
N ASP A 263 19.68 17.38 4.82
CA ASP A 263 20.01 16.01 5.20
C ASP A 263 19.04 15.52 6.27
N TYR A 264 18.37 14.41 5.99
CA TYR A 264 17.48 13.76 6.95
C TYR A 264 18.15 12.58 7.66
N GLY A 265 19.31 12.10 7.18
CA GLY A 265 20.00 10.94 7.73
C GLY A 265 19.03 9.80 8.06
N THR A 266 19.10 9.28 9.28
CA THR A 266 18.19 8.25 9.78
C THR A 266 16.95 8.79 10.51
N ALA A 267 16.66 10.10 10.47
CA ALA A 267 15.65 10.71 11.33
C ALA A 267 14.25 10.10 11.18
N TYR A 268 13.82 9.76 9.96
CA TYR A 268 12.53 9.08 9.74
C TYR A 268 12.53 7.64 10.26
N LEU A 269 13.65 6.94 10.12
CA LEU A 269 13.81 5.57 10.61
C LEU A 269 13.80 5.53 12.14
N GLU A 270 14.43 6.51 12.82
CA GLU A 270 14.40 6.63 14.28
C GLU A 270 12.99 6.94 14.81
N VAL A 271 12.16 7.66 14.04
CA VAL A 271 10.74 7.87 14.38
C VAL A 271 9.99 6.54 14.42
N ILE A 272 10.19 5.66 13.43
CA ILE A 272 9.55 4.32 13.39
C ILE A 272 10.02 3.48 14.58
N ARG A 273 11.32 3.45 14.84
CA ARG A 273 11.89 2.72 15.98
C ARG A 273 11.34 3.23 17.31
N GLY A 274 11.23 4.54 17.47
CA GLY A 274 10.67 5.18 18.67
C GLY A 274 9.20 4.83 18.88
N PHE A 275 8.40 4.85 17.82
CA PHE A 275 6.99 4.44 17.86
C PHE A 275 6.84 3.00 18.37
N LEU A 276 7.58 2.05 17.79
CA LEU A 276 7.49 0.63 18.17
C LEU A 276 7.97 0.36 19.61
N ARG A 277 9.04 1.03 20.05
CA ARG A 277 9.50 0.93 21.44
C ARG A 277 8.44 1.43 22.43
N ASN A 278 7.73 2.50 22.09
CA ASN A 278 6.65 3.00 22.94
C ASN A 278 5.49 2.01 23.01
N LYS A 279 5.10 1.38 21.89
CA LYS A 279 4.07 0.32 21.88
C LYS A 279 4.45 -0.86 22.78
N GLN A 280 5.69 -1.33 22.70
CA GLN A 280 6.19 -2.41 23.57
C GLN A 280 6.15 -2.04 25.06
N LEU A 281 6.43 -0.77 25.39
CA LEU A 281 6.34 -0.27 26.76
C LEU A 281 4.89 -0.15 27.25
N GLU A 282 3.97 0.32 26.40
CA GLU A 282 2.52 0.37 26.69
C GLU A 282 2.00 -1.04 27.00
N GLU A 283 2.30 -2.02 26.14
CA GLU A 283 1.92 -3.42 26.33
C GLU A 283 2.47 -3.97 27.65
N TYR A 284 3.77 -3.77 27.93
CA TYR A 284 4.39 -4.21 29.17
C TYR A 284 3.71 -3.62 30.42
N LEU A 285 3.38 -2.32 30.39
CA LEU A 285 2.74 -1.63 31.50
C LEU A 285 1.31 -2.13 31.73
N ASP A 286 0.54 -2.38 30.67
CA ASP A 286 -0.82 -2.92 30.78
C ASP A 286 -0.82 -4.33 31.38
N CYS A 287 0.12 -5.19 30.95
CA CYS A 287 0.29 -6.52 31.54
C CYS A 287 0.69 -6.45 33.03
N SER A 288 1.58 -5.52 33.40
CA SER A 288 2.03 -5.35 34.80
C SER A 288 0.92 -4.87 35.75
N ARG A 289 -0.14 -4.24 35.21
CA ARG A 289 -1.30 -3.74 35.97
C ARG A 289 -2.38 -4.80 36.21
N GLY A 290 -2.12 -6.07 35.88
CA GLY A 290 -3.03 -7.18 36.17
C GLY A 290 -4.25 -7.24 35.24
N GLN A 291 -4.19 -6.61 34.06
CA GLN A 291 -5.13 -6.92 32.99
C GLN A 291 -4.79 -8.31 32.43
N GLN A 292 -5.69 -9.25 32.65
CA GLN A 292 -5.49 -10.70 32.70
C GLN A 292 -5.21 -11.41 31.36
N ALA A 293 -4.69 -10.70 30.35
CA ALA A 293 -4.66 -11.19 28.96
C ALA A 293 -3.27 -11.16 28.29
N CYS A 294 -2.17 -11.20 29.05
CA CYS A 294 -0.83 -11.20 28.47
C CYS A 294 -0.04 -12.46 28.84
N ILE A 295 0.04 -13.40 27.90
CA ILE A 295 1.13 -14.33 27.56
C ILE A 295 0.44 -15.38 26.68
N GLU A 296 0.28 -15.10 25.38
CA GLU A 296 0.00 -16.08 24.31
C GLU A 296 -0.13 -15.43 22.91
N ARG A 297 0.38 -14.20 22.68
CA ARG A 297 0.40 -13.55 21.35
C ARG A 297 1.82 -13.20 20.94
#